data_AF-A0A484WA77-F1
#
_entry.id   AF-A0A484WA77-F1
#
_cell.length_a   1.000
_cell.length_b   1.000
_cell.length_c   1.000
_cell.angle_alpha   90.00
_cell.angle_beta   90.00
_cell.angle_gamma   90.00
#
_symmetry.space_group_name_H-M   'P 1'
#
loop_
_entity.id
_entity.type
_entity.pdbx_description
1 polymer ?
#
loop_
_entity_poly.entity_id
_entity_poly.type
_entity_poly.pdbx_seq_one_letter_code
_entity_poly.pdbx_strand_id
1 'polypeptide(L)'
;MLVIWMFVYSTAITNDSASYLHTFGLTDGLLSENPFYGLFLICILVAISSRGEKLLFKVSSLMVLTKLFVVAALGLSMIGLWHLANVGMLPPMGLLIKNAIITLPFTLTSILFIQTLSPDGHFVSLTREVR
;
A
#
# COMPACT_ATOMS: atom_id res chain seq x y z
N MET A 1 2.67 -1.31 20.04
CA MET A 1 3.11 -1.42 18.63
C MET A 1 1.97 -1.11 17.67
N LEU A 2 0.89 -1.90 17.58
CA LEU A 2 -0.20 -1.67 16.62
C LEU A 2 -0.79 -0.23 16.57
N VAL A 3 -0.97 0.41 17.73
CA VAL A 3 -1.49 1.79 17.80
C VAL A 3 -0.57 2.78 17.08
N ILE A 4 0.75 2.66 17.25
CA ILE A 4 1.71 3.56 16.59
C ILE A 4 1.67 3.37 15.08
N TRP A 5 1.52 2.14 14.61
CA TRP A 5 1.38 1.82 13.19
C TRP A 5 0.07 2.34 12.60
N MET A 6 -1.03 2.30 13.36
CA MET A 6 -2.31 2.86 12.94
C MET A 6 -2.24 4.39 12.79
N PHE A 7 -1.56 5.09 13.71
CA PHE A 7 -1.33 6.53 13.60
C PHE A 7 -0.38 6.88 12.45
N VAL A 8 0.74 6.16 12.30
CA VAL A 8 1.67 6.36 11.18
C VAL A 8 0.99 6.14 9.84
N TYR A 9 0.16 5.09 9.71
CA TYR A 9 -0.58 4.80 8.49
C TYR A 9 -1.64 5.87 8.17
N SER A 10 -2.33 6.38 9.19
CA SER A 10 -3.29 7.48 9.05
C SER A 10 -2.64 8.78 8.58
N THR A 11 -1.50 9.14 9.18
CA THR A 11 -0.71 10.31 8.78
C THR A 11 -0.17 10.16 7.36
N ALA A 12 0.31 8.95 7.00
CA ALA A 12 0.77 8.66 5.64
C ALA A 12 -0.37 8.79 4.61
N ILE A 13 -1.55 8.23 4.88
CA ILE A 13 -2.73 8.39 4.01
C ILE A 13 -3.09 9.86 3.83
N THR A 14 -3.09 10.64 4.92
CA THR A 14 -3.43 12.08 4.86
C THR A 14 -2.41 12.84 4.01
N ASN A 15 -1.12 12.51 4.14
CA ASN A 15 -0.06 13.17 3.38
C ASN A 15 -0.07 12.76 1.89
N ASP A 16 -0.22 11.48 1.59
CA ASP A 16 -0.30 10.96 0.22
C ASP A 16 -1.53 11.51 -0.50
N SER A 17 -2.70 11.50 0.15
CA SER A 17 -3.93 12.05 -0.44
C SER A 17 -3.85 13.56 -0.70
N ALA A 18 -3.25 14.34 0.22
CA ALA A 18 -2.99 15.76 -0.01
C ALA A 18 -2.03 15.99 -1.18
N SER A 19 -0.97 15.18 -1.29
CA SER A 19 -0.02 15.24 -2.41
C SER A 19 -0.67 14.90 -3.75
N TYR A 20 -1.55 13.89 -3.80
CA TYR A 20 -2.31 13.56 -5.00
C TYR A 20 -3.26 14.70 -5.40
N LEU A 21 -4.04 15.24 -4.47
CA LEU A 21 -4.97 16.33 -4.78
C LEU A 21 -4.26 17.60 -5.25
N HIS A 22 -3.07 17.89 -4.71
CA HIS A 22 -2.21 18.98 -5.17
C HIS A 22 -1.66 18.71 -6.58
N THR A 23 -1.19 17.49 -6.85
CA THR A 23 -0.62 17.11 -8.16
C THR A 23 -1.69 17.07 -9.27
N PHE A 24 -2.95 16.77 -8.94
CA PHE A 24 -4.08 16.81 -9.87
C PHE A 24 -4.73 18.20 -10.00
N GLY A 25 -4.18 19.24 -9.36
CA GLY A 25 -4.61 20.63 -9.54
C GLY A 25 -5.99 20.97 -8.94
N LEU A 26 -6.50 20.14 -8.02
CA LEU A 26 -7.79 20.37 -7.36
C LEU A 26 -7.70 21.36 -6.17
N THR A 27 -6.49 21.74 -5.74
CA THR A 27 -6.25 22.67 -4.62
C THR A 27 -4.95 23.47 -4.84
N ASP A 28 -5.00 24.80 -4.65
CA ASP A 28 -3.86 25.73 -4.80
C ASP A 28 -2.79 25.68 -3.68
N GLY A 29 -2.95 24.81 -2.67
CA GLY A 29 -2.02 24.68 -1.54
C GLY A 29 -2.05 23.29 -0.88
N LEU A 30 -1.05 22.97 -0.04
CA LEU A 30 -1.00 21.69 0.69
C LEU A 30 -2.12 21.62 1.73
N LEU A 31 -3.21 20.94 1.40
CA LEU A 31 -4.35 20.72 2.29
C LEU A 31 -3.98 19.91 3.57
N SER A 32 -2.77 19.34 3.59
CA SER A 32 -2.14 18.68 4.74
C SER A 32 -1.78 19.63 5.90
N GLU A 33 -1.66 20.94 5.64
CA GLU A 33 -1.42 21.94 6.71
C GLU A 33 -2.66 22.14 7.60
N ASN A 34 -3.86 21.83 7.11
CA ASN A 34 -5.08 21.95 7.89
C ASN A 34 -5.42 20.64 8.62
N PRO A 35 -5.36 20.60 9.97
CA PRO A 35 -5.67 19.40 10.75
C PRO A 35 -7.12 18.91 10.56
N PHE A 36 -8.01 19.76 10.07
CA PHE A 36 -9.39 19.41 9.72
C PHE A 36 -9.49 18.44 8.53
N TYR A 37 -8.57 18.48 7.57
CA TYR A 37 -8.59 17.59 6.42
C TYR A 37 -8.27 16.14 6.82
N GLY A 38 -7.22 15.95 7.63
CA GLY A 38 -6.89 14.65 8.21
C GLY A 38 -8.03 14.09 9.08
N LEU A 39 -8.66 14.93 9.91
CA LEU A 39 -9.77 14.51 10.75
C LEU A 39 -11.01 14.08 9.93
N PHE A 40 -11.33 14.83 8.87
CA PHE A 40 -12.43 14.49 7.96
C PHE A 40 -12.16 13.17 7.21
N LEU A 41 -10.94 12.98 6.72
CA LEU A 41 -10.51 11.72 6.07
C LEU A 41 -10.62 10.52 7.00
N ILE A 42 -10.12 10.65 8.24
CA ILE A 42 -10.20 9.59 9.25
C ILE A 42 -11.67 9.27 9.56
N CYS A 43 -12.53 10.30 9.68
CA CYS A 43 -13.95 10.10 9.92
C CYS A 43 -14.62 9.28 8.81
N ILE A 44 -14.31 9.57 7.54
CA ILE A 44 -14.80 8.79 6.39
C ILE A 44 -14.25 7.36 6.43
N LEU A 45 -12.95 7.19 6.66
CA LEU A 45 -12.32 5.87 6.74
C LEU A 45 -12.94 5.00 7.84
N VAL A 46 -13.18 5.59 9.02
CA VAL A 46 -13.87 4.92 10.14
C VAL A 46 -15.33 4.62 9.79
N ALA A 47 -16.04 5.52 9.12
CA ALA A 47 -17.42 5.28 8.69
C ALA A 47 -17.53 4.14 7.67
N ILE A 48 -16.57 4.02 6.75
CA ILE A 48 -16.48 2.90 5.80
C ILE A 48 -16.12 1.61 6.54
N SER A 49 -15.13 1.67 7.45
CA SER A 49 -14.72 0.54 8.28
C SER A 49 -15.85 0.01 9.18
N SER A 50 -16.71 0.91 9.67
CA SER A 50 -17.89 0.56 10.48
C SER A 50 -18.99 -0.13 9.68
N ARG A 51 -19.03 -0.01 8.35
CA ARG A 51 -19.98 -0.75 7.51
C ARG A 51 -19.41 -2.14 7.28
N GLY A 52 -19.95 -3.13 8.01
CA GLY A 52 -19.38 -4.47 8.21
C GLY A 52 -19.01 -5.30 6.97
N GLU A 53 -18.64 -6.56 7.22
CA GLU A 53 -17.89 -7.46 6.33
C GLU A 53 -18.27 -7.44 4.83
N LYS A 54 -19.55 -7.36 4.46
CA LYS A 54 -19.98 -7.38 3.04
C LYS A 54 -19.43 -6.21 2.22
N LEU A 55 -19.37 -5.01 2.79
CA LEU A 55 -18.81 -3.84 2.11
C LEU A 55 -17.28 -3.94 2.05
N LEU A 56 -16.68 -4.40 3.14
CA LEU A 56 -15.24 -4.57 3.27
C LEU A 56 -14.70 -5.63 2.28
N PHE A 57 -15.40 -6.74 2.09
CA PHE A 57 -15.06 -7.77 1.09
C PHE A 57 -15.17 -7.23 -0.34
N LYS A 58 -16.22 -6.47 -0.66
CA LYS A 58 -16.42 -5.91 -2.00
C LYS A 58 -15.36 -4.84 -2.34
N VAL A 59 -15.04 -3.98 -1.37
CA VAL A 59 -13.98 -2.95 -1.52
C VAL A 59 -12.60 -3.60 -1.62
N SER A 60 -12.31 -4.61 -0.79
CA SER A 60 -11.03 -5.33 -0.81
C SER A 60 -10.78 -6.00 -2.17
N SER A 61 -11.78 -6.71 -2.72
CA SER A 61 -11.67 -7.32 -4.04
C SER A 61 -11.43 -6.29 -5.15
N LEU A 62 -12.14 -5.15 -5.12
CA LEU A 62 -11.95 -4.06 -6.06
C LEU A 62 -10.54 -3.43 -5.96
N MET A 63 -10.02 -3.28 -4.73
CA MET A 63 -8.68 -2.75 -4.48
C MET A 63 -7.60 -3.64 -5.10
N VAL A 64 -7.73 -4.96 -5.00
CA VAL A 64 -6.79 -5.92 -5.61
C VAL A 64 -6.89 -5.87 -7.14
N LEU A 65 -8.11 -5.89 -7.69
CA LEU A 65 -8.31 -5.82 -9.15
C LEU A 65 -7.69 -4.56 -9.75
N THR A 66 -7.84 -3.41 -9.06
CA THR A 66 -7.26 -2.14 -9.49
C THR A 66 -5.73 -2.18 -9.46
N LYS A 67 -5.11 -2.76 -8.42
CA LYS A 67 -3.65 -2.95 -8.38
C LYS A 67 -3.16 -3.81 -9.54
N LEU A 68 -3.81 -4.94 -9.80
CA LEU A 68 -3.45 -5.81 -10.91
C LEU A 68 -3.60 -5.11 -12.26
N PHE A 69 -4.66 -4.32 -12.44
CA PHE A 69 -4.88 -3.51 -13.63
C PHE A 69 -3.75 -2.48 -13.84
N VAL A 70 -3.35 -1.75 -12.80
CA VAL A 70 -2.24 -0.79 -12.88
C VAL A 70 -0.92 -1.47 -13.23
N VAL A 71 -0.62 -2.62 -12.59
CA VAL A 71 0.59 -3.40 -12.90
C VAL A 71 0.58 -3.87 -14.35
N ALA A 72 -0.56 -4.37 -14.85
CA ALA A 72 -0.70 -4.79 -16.24
C ALA A 72 -0.56 -3.61 -17.21
N ALA A 73 -1.20 -2.46 -16.93
CA ALA A 73 -1.13 -1.27 -17.76
C ALA A 73 0.30 -0.71 -17.84
N LEU A 74 1.02 -0.64 -16.71
CA LEU A 74 2.42 -0.24 -16.67
C LEU A 74 3.30 -1.24 -17.42
N GLY A 75 3.08 -2.54 -17.24
CA GLY A 75 3.78 -3.60 -17.97
C GLY A 75 3.62 -3.46 -19.49
N LEU A 76 2.39 -3.24 -19.96
CA LEU A 76 2.08 -3.00 -21.37
C LEU A 76 2.72 -1.71 -21.90
N SER A 77 2.65 -0.63 -21.12
CA SER A 77 3.27 0.66 -21.48
C SER A 77 4.78 0.57 -21.62
N MET A 78 5.45 -0.33 -20.89
CA MET A 78 6.90 -0.49 -20.94
C MET A 78 7.40 -1.38 -22.08
N ILE A 79 6.52 -2.08 -22.82
CA ILE A 79 6.93 -2.97 -23.94
C ILE A 79 7.77 -2.22 -24.99
N GLY A 80 7.46 -0.94 -25.25
CA GLY A 80 8.22 -0.10 -26.19
C GLY A 80 9.62 0.32 -25.69
N LEU A 81 9.92 0.12 -24.40
CA LEU A 81 11.19 0.48 -23.75
C LEU A 81 12.03 -0.75 -23.40
N TRP A 82 11.63 -1.95 -23.82
CA TRP A 82 12.33 -3.22 -23.57
C TRP A 82 13.55 -3.37 -24.50
N HIS A 83 14.52 -2.48 -24.33
CA HIS A 83 15.83 -2.63 -24.93
C HIS A 83 16.83 -3.03 -23.84
N LEU A 84 17.59 -4.09 -24.09
CA LEU A 84 18.67 -4.55 -23.19
C LEU A 84 19.74 -3.45 -22.94
N ALA A 85 19.82 -2.46 -23.83
CA ALA A 85 20.66 -1.27 -23.67
C ALA A 85 20.13 -0.26 -22.63
N ASN A 86 18.85 -0.34 -22.27
CA ASN A 86 18.22 0.50 -21.24
C ASN A 86 18.38 -0.10 -19.83
N VAL A 87 18.97 -1.29 -19.74
CA VAL A 87 19.34 -1.93 -18.48
C VAL A 87 20.64 -1.25 -18.02
N GLY A 88 20.52 -0.34 -17.06
CA GLY A 88 21.67 0.36 -16.48
C GLY A 88 22.76 -0.62 -16.04
N MET A 89 24.01 -0.19 -16.19
CA MET A 89 25.18 -0.99 -15.80
C MET A 89 25.04 -1.41 -14.33
N LEU A 90 25.16 -2.71 -14.06
CA LEU A 90 25.02 -3.26 -12.72
C LEU A 90 26.00 -2.54 -11.78
N PRO A 91 25.51 -1.89 -10.70
CA PRO A 91 26.39 -1.20 -9.76
C PRO A 91 27.32 -2.20 -9.06
N PRO A 92 28.44 -1.74 -8.47
CA PRO A 92 29.40 -2.62 -7.82
C PRO A 92 28.73 -3.56 -6.80
N MET A 93 29.13 -4.85 -6.78
CA MET A 93 28.50 -5.88 -5.93
C MET A 93 28.41 -5.48 -4.45
N GLY A 94 29.38 -4.71 -3.93
CA GLY A 94 29.33 -4.20 -2.56
C GLY A 94 28.20 -3.19 -2.31
N LEU A 95 27.87 -2.36 -3.30
CA LEU A 95 26.76 -1.40 -3.22
C LEU A 95 25.40 -2.12 -3.31
N LEU A 96 25.32 -3.17 -4.14
CA LEU A 96 24.14 -4.03 -4.25
C LEU A 96 23.81 -4.71 -2.94
N ILE A 97 24.80 -5.32 -2.27
CA ILE A 97 24.60 -6.00 -0.98
C ILE A 97 24.18 -5.01 0.10
N LYS A 98 24.84 -3.84 0.18
CA LYS A 98 24.47 -2.78 1.14
C LYS A 98 23.03 -2.34 0.94
N ASN A 99 22.64 -2.05 -0.31
CA ASN A 99 21.29 -1.61 -0.62
C ASN A 99 20.27 -2.72 -0.38
N ALA A 100 20.59 -3.97 -0.74
CA ALA A 100 19.74 -5.12 -0.48
C ALA A 100 19.44 -5.28 1.02
N ILE A 101 20.47 -5.21 1.89
CA ILE A 101 20.32 -5.30 3.35
C ILE A 101 19.45 -4.14 3.88
N ILE A 102 19.63 -2.93 3.38
CA ILE A 102 18.84 -1.76 3.80
C ILE A 102 17.38 -1.88 3.36
N THR A 103 17.12 -2.41 2.16
CA THR A 103 15.75 -2.58 1.63
C THR A 103 15.05 -3.83 2.17
N LEU A 104 15.79 -4.83 2.63
CA LEU A 104 15.27 -6.12 3.08
C LEU A 104 14.17 -6.00 4.15
N PRO A 105 14.33 -5.19 5.21
CA PRO A 105 13.28 -4.98 6.21
C PRO A 105 12.00 -4.41 5.58
N PHE A 106 12.10 -3.44 4.68
CA PHE A 106 10.94 -2.84 4.02
C PHE A 106 10.23 -3.84 3.11
N THR A 107 10.98 -4.64 2.35
CA THR A 107 10.43 -5.69 1.49
C THR A 107 9.74 -6.78 2.32
N LEU A 108 10.38 -7.21 3.42
CA LEU A 108 9.80 -8.20 4.34
C LEU A 108 8.54 -7.67 5.02
N THR A 109 8.54 -6.43 5.50
CA THR A 109 7.34 -5.81 6.08
C THR A 109 6.21 -5.75 5.05
N SER A 110 6.49 -5.41 3.79
CA SER A 110 5.47 -5.38 2.74
C SER A 110 4.87 -6.75 2.42
N ILE A 111 5.67 -7.82 2.46
CA ILE A 111 5.22 -9.20 2.18
C ILE A 111 4.50 -9.80 3.38
N LEU A 112 5.03 -9.63 4.59
CA LEU A 112 4.43 -10.16 5.82
C LEU A 112 3.10 -9.48 6.17
N PHE A 113 2.87 -8.25 5.70
CA PHE A 113 1.59 -7.56 5.86
C PHE A 113 0.42 -8.27 5.13
N ILE A 114 0.69 -9.10 4.11
CA ILE A 114 -0.32 -9.98 3.51
C ILE A 114 -0.84 -11.01 4.52
N GLN A 115 0.00 -11.51 5.41
CA GLN A 115 -0.42 -12.48 6.43
C GLN A 115 -1.33 -11.85 7.49
N THR A 116 -1.16 -10.56 7.78
CA THR A 116 -2.06 -9.82 8.67
C THR A 116 -3.42 -9.48 8.04
N LEU A 117 -3.51 -9.48 6.71
CA LEU A 117 -4.76 -9.23 5.97
C LEU A 117 -5.55 -10.51 5.65
N SER A 118 -4.90 -11.68 5.68
CA SER A 118 -5.55 -12.99 5.53
C SER A 118 -5.55 -13.75 6.87
N PRO A 119 -6.40 -13.37 7.85
CA PRO A 119 -6.55 -14.12 9.09
C PRO A 119 -7.06 -15.56 8.87
N ASP A 120 -7.70 -15.84 7.72
CA ASP A 120 -8.26 -17.15 7.40
C ASP A 120 -7.21 -18.27 7.26
N GLY A 121 -5.98 -17.95 6.85
CA GLY A 121 -4.92 -18.94 6.68
C GLY A 121 -4.44 -19.56 8.00
N HIS A 122 -4.52 -18.78 9.10
CA HIS A 122 -4.08 -19.22 10.42
C HIS A 122 -5.25 -19.67 11.32
N PHE A 123 -6.50 -19.33 10.96
CA PHE A 123 -7.70 -19.78 11.67
C PHE A 123 -8.22 -21.14 11.17
N VAL A 124 -8.00 -21.47 9.89
CA VAL A 124 -8.43 -22.76 9.30
C VAL A 124 -7.59 -23.95 9.77
N SER A 125 -6.32 -23.74 10.17
CA SER A 125 -5.50 -24.84 10.72
C SER A 125 -5.95 -25.25 12.12
N LEU A 126 -6.27 -24.29 13.00
CA LEU A 126 -6.73 -24.57 14.37
C LEU A 126 -8.13 -25.18 14.43
N THR A 127 -8.97 -24.98 13.42
CA THR A 127 -10.33 -25.57 13.37
C THR A 127 -10.34 -27.02 12.85
N ARG A 128 -9.25 -27.48 12.21
CA ARG A 128 -9.10 -28.86 11.73
C ARG A 128 -8.44 -29.81 12.73
N GLU A 129 -7.82 -29.29 13.79
CA GLU A 129 -7.18 -30.11 14.82
C GLU A 129 -8.13 -30.48 15.98
N VAL A 130 -9.38 -29.99 15.95
CA VAL A 130 -10.41 -30.24 16.98
C VAL A 130 -11.63 -31.01 16.40
N ARG A 131 -11.46 -31.70 15.27
CA ARG A 131 -12.45 -32.66 14.76
C ARG A 131 -11.81 -34.00 14.44
#